data_AF-A0A835AN13-F1
#
_entry.id   AF-A0A835AN13-F1
#
_cell.length_a   1.000
_cell.length_b   1.000
_cell.length_c   1.000
_cell.angle_alpha   90.00
_cell.angle_beta   90.00
_cell.angle_gamma   90.00
#
_symmetry.space_group_name_H-M   'P 1'
#
loop_
_entity.id
_entity.type
_entity.pdbx_description
1 polymer ?
#
loop_
_entity_poly.entity_id
_entity_poly.type
_entity_poly.pdbx_seq_one_letter_code
_entity_poly.pdbx_strand_id
1 'polypeptide(L)'
;MATSATSVAPFQGLKSTAGLLLPVSRRSGSSSGFVSNGGRIRCMQVWPVEGNKKFETLSYLPPLTTDELLKQIDYLIRSNWIPCLEFSKVGFVYRENSRSPGYYDGRYWTMWKLPMFGCTDSIQVYNQLEECKKAYPDYYIRILGFDNVRQVQCVSFIAYKPPGSGN
;
A
#
# COMPACT_ATOMS: atom_id res chain seq x y z
N MET A 1 -17.99 -6.61 11.23
CA MET A 1 -19.14 -5.74 10.89
C MET A 1 -19.20 -5.62 9.37
N ALA A 2 -20.38 -5.85 8.78
CA ALA A 2 -20.56 -5.91 7.34
C ALA A 2 -20.35 -4.53 6.68
N THR A 3 -19.61 -4.49 5.56
CA THR A 3 -19.45 -3.31 4.73
C THR A 3 -20.63 -3.19 3.76
N SER A 4 -21.52 -2.23 3.99
CA SER A 4 -22.61 -1.92 3.08
C SER A 4 -22.07 -1.32 1.78
N ALA A 5 -22.21 -2.02 0.67
CA ALA A 5 -21.93 -1.48 -0.66
C ALA A 5 -22.92 -0.34 -0.96
N THR A 6 -22.42 0.89 -1.07
CA THR A 6 -23.24 2.04 -1.50
C THR A 6 -23.31 2.03 -3.02
N SER A 7 -24.46 1.66 -3.58
CA SER A 7 -24.71 1.81 -5.02
C SER A 7 -24.72 3.30 -5.39
N VAL A 8 -23.96 3.68 -6.42
CA VAL A 8 -23.88 5.06 -6.91
C VAL A 8 -24.69 5.15 -8.21
N ALA A 9 -25.65 6.08 -8.25
CA ALA A 9 -26.45 6.33 -9.45
C ALA A 9 -25.58 6.84 -10.61
N PRO A 10 -25.89 6.47 -11.87
CA PRO A 10 -25.10 6.89 -13.02
C PRO A 10 -25.15 8.40 -13.23
N PHE A 11 -24.01 8.97 -13.64
CA PHE A 11 -23.85 10.39 -13.93
C PHE A 11 -24.74 10.79 -15.11
N GLN A 12 -25.81 11.54 -14.83
CA GLN A 12 -26.55 12.24 -15.86
C GLN A 12 -25.86 13.58 -16.09
N GLY A 13 -25.29 13.75 -17.29
CA GLY A 13 -24.38 14.83 -17.65
C GLY A 13 -24.87 16.25 -17.34
N LEU A 14 -23.92 17.20 -17.42
CA LEU A 14 -24.18 18.63 -17.29
C LEU A 14 -25.07 19.10 -18.45
N LYS A 15 -26.33 19.45 -18.17
CA LYS A 15 -27.19 20.10 -19.16
C LYS A 15 -26.68 21.52 -19.38
N SER A 16 -26.11 21.77 -20.55
CA SER A 16 -25.65 23.09 -20.99
C SER A 16 -26.86 24.01 -21.16
N THR A 17 -26.98 25.07 -20.35
CA THR A 17 -27.98 26.13 -20.56
C THR A 17 -27.38 27.23 -21.46
N ALA A 18 -26.95 26.85 -22.66
CA ALA A 18 -26.62 27.81 -23.70
C ALA A 18 -27.85 27.97 -24.60
N GLY A 19 -28.60 29.05 -24.38
CA GLY A 19 -29.69 29.47 -25.26
C GLY A 19 -31.01 29.65 -24.53
N LEU A 20 -31.34 30.90 -24.21
CA LEU A 20 -32.65 31.53 -24.44
C LEU A 20 -32.63 32.97 -23.89
N LEU A 21 -32.57 33.94 -24.81
CA LEU A 21 -32.83 35.36 -24.58
C LEU A 21 -34.34 35.57 -24.45
N LEU A 22 -34.87 35.89 -23.25
CA LEU A 22 -36.23 36.42 -23.05
C LEU A 22 -36.28 37.35 -21.81
N PRO A 23 -37.20 38.34 -21.78
CA PRO A 23 -37.02 39.59 -21.04
C PRO A 23 -37.27 39.48 -19.54
N VAL A 24 -36.63 40.39 -18.79
CA VAL A 24 -36.71 40.54 -17.34
C VAL A 24 -38.15 40.87 -16.90
N SER A 25 -38.83 39.90 -16.30
CA SER A 25 -40.00 40.14 -15.45
C SER A 25 -39.56 40.06 -13.98
N ARG A 26 -39.64 41.19 -13.27
CA ARG A 26 -39.39 41.26 -11.82
C ARG A 26 -40.47 40.47 -11.07
N ARG A 27 -40.12 39.28 -10.54
CA ARG A 27 -40.93 38.59 -9.53
C ARG A 27 -40.43 38.97 -8.13
N SER A 28 -41.35 39.52 -7.35
CA SER A 28 -41.25 39.71 -5.91
C SER A 28 -41.42 38.37 -5.18
N GLY A 29 -40.51 38.04 -4.28
CA GLY A 29 -40.76 37.14 -3.15
C GLY A 29 -40.21 35.71 -3.25
N SER A 30 -39.41 35.38 -2.24
CA SER A 30 -39.18 34.07 -1.63
C SER A 30 -38.00 33.20 -2.11
N SER A 31 -37.12 32.95 -1.13
CA SER A 31 -36.00 32.03 -1.07
C SER A 31 -34.84 32.32 -2.03
N SER A 32 -33.83 33.03 -1.52
CA SER A 32 -32.44 32.77 -1.90
C SER A 32 -32.17 31.30 -1.57
N GLY A 33 -32.50 30.40 -2.51
CA GLY A 33 -32.08 29.02 -2.44
C GLY A 33 -30.58 29.02 -2.33
N PHE A 34 -30.06 28.77 -1.13
CA PHE A 34 -28.66 28.48 -0.96
C PHE A 34 -28.34 27.39 -1.96
N VAL A 35 -27.37 27.64 -2.84
CA VAL A 35 -26.83 26.61 -3.73
C VAL A 35 -26.18 25.60 -2.80
N SER A 36 -26.97 24.63 -2.35
CA SER A 36 -26.47 23.56 -1.52
C SER A 36 -25.64 22.68 -2.43
N ASN A 37 -24.31 22.81 -2.32
CA ASN A 37 -23.38 21.76 -2.77
C ASN A 37 -23.59 20.43 -2.00
N GLY A 38 -24.67 20.29 -1.23
CA GLY A 38 -24.99 19.18 -0.33
C GLY A 38 -25.26 17.84 -1.00
N GLY A 39 -24.97 17.70 -2.29
CA GLY A 39 -25.07 16.41 -2.95
C GLY A 39 -24.30 16.38 -4.26
N ARG A 40 -22.96 16.46 -4.24
CA ARG A 40 -22.06 15.89 -5.28
C ARG A 40 -20.55 16.10 -5.12
N ILE A 41 -20.01 16.47 -3.95
CA ILE A 41 -18.54 16.52 -3.78
C ILE A 41 -17.98 15.13 -3.37
N ARG A 42 -18.33 14.08 -4.12
CA ARG A 42 -17.62 12.77 -4.05
C ARG A 42 -16.82 12.45 -5.32
N CYS A 43 -16.82 13.36 -6.31
CA CYS A 43 -16.06 13.20 -7.55
C CYS A 43 -14.57 13.51 -7.40
N MET A 44 -14.18 14.17 -6.31
CA MET A 44 -12.79 14.45 -5.97
C MET A 44 -12.50 13.83 -4.60
N GLN A 45 -11.60 12.86 -4.58
CA GLN A 45 -11.09 12.26 -3.35
C GLN A 45 -9.72 12.87 -3.04
N VAL A 46 -9.48 13.15 -1.76
CA VAL A 46 -8.18 13.63 -1.29
C VAL A 46 -7.37 12.44 -0.81
N TRP A 47 -6.11 12.36 -1.24
CA TRP A 47 -5.22 11.29 -0.80
C TRP A 47 -4.94 11.42 0.71
N PRO A 48 -5.02 10.33 1.49
CA PRO A 48 -4.74 10.38 2.93
C PRO A 48 -3.30 10.81 3.21
N VAL A 49 -3.15 11.85 4.03
CA VAL A 49 -1.84 12.40 4.45
C VAL A 49 -1.23 11.65 5.64
N GLU A 50 -2.07 10.95 6.41
CA GLU A 50 -1.69 10.18 7.60
C GLU A 50 -2.23 8.75 7.52
N GLY A 51 -1.64 7.83 8.29
CA GLY A 51 -2.08 6.43 8.37
C GLY A 51 -1.88 5.60 7.10
N ASN A 52 -1.17 6.13 6.10
CA ASN A 52 -0.99 5.52 4.77
C ASN A 52 0.49 5.45 4.35
N LYS A 53 1.37 5.09 5.29
CA LYS A 53 2.81 4.93 5.02
C LYS A 53 3.06 3.68 4.15
N LYS A 54 4.18 3.68 3.42
CA LYS A 54 4.47 2.70 2.36
C LYS A 54 5.77 1.95 2.59
N PHE A 55 5.85 0.76 2.00
CA PHE A 55 6.93 -0.22 2.14
C PHE A 55 7.45 -0.66 0.77
N GLU A 56 7.62 0.30 -0.15
CA GLU A 56 8.06 0.07 -1.52
C GLU A 56 7.10 -0.83 -2.32
N THR A 57 7.62 -1.72 -3.17
CA THR A 57 6.89 -2.55 -4.13
C THR A 57 5.75 -3.34 -3.46
N LEU A 58 4.59 -3.37 -4.14
CA LEU A 58 3.32 -3.97 -3.70
C LEU A 58 2.60 -3.28 -2.53
N SER A 59 3.21 -2.32 -1.81
CA SER A 59 2.59 -1.69 -0.63
C SER A 59 1.44 -0.71 -0.90
N TYR A 60 1.17 -0.41 -2.18
CA TYR A 60 -0.01 0.35 -2.62
C TYR A 60 -1.22 -0.54 -2.93
N LEU A 61 -1.00 -1.84 -3.07
CA LEU A 61 -2.07 -2.81 -3.28
C LEU A 61 -2.78 -3.10 -1.95
N PRO A 62 -3.98 -3.71 -2.00
CA PRO A 62 -4.56 -4.32 -0.81
C PRO A 62 -3.58 -5.29 -0.13
N PRO A 63 -3.69 -5.52 1.20
CA PRO A 63 -2.88 -6.49 1.90
C PRO A 63 -2.95 -7.86 1.21
N LEU A 64 -1.77 -8.42 0.91
CA LEU A 64 -1.68 -9.68 0.19
C LEU A 64 -2.23 -10.82 1.06
N THR A 65 -3.07 -11.65 0.45
CA THR A 65 -3.51 -12.91 1.04
C THR A 65 -2.36 -13.91 1.10
N THR A 66 -2.50 -14.96 1.93
CA THR A 66 -1.50 -16.04 2.02
C THR A 66 -1.21 -16.65 0.65
N ASP A 67 -2.24 -16.90 -0.17
CA ASP A 67 -2.08 -17.48 -1.50
C ASP A 67 -1.33 -16.56 -2.47
N GLU A 68 -1.57 -15.24 -2.38
CA GLU A 68 -0.85 -14.25 -3.19
C GLU A 68 0.61 -14.13 -2.75
N LEU A 69 0.87 -14.20 -1.46
CA LEU A 69 2.22 -14.19 -0.90
C LEU A 69 3.02 -15.43 -1.35
N LEU A 70 2.41 -16.62 -1.30
CA LEU A 70 2.99 -17.85 -1.84
C LEU A 70 3.30 -17.73 -3.33
N LYS A 71 2.39 -17.16 -4.14
CA LYS A 71 2.64 -16.91 -5.57
C LYS A 71 3.82 -15.96 -5.81
N GLN A 72 4.02 -14.95 -4.97
CA GLN A 72 5.19 -14.07 -5.04
C GLN A 72 6.47 -14.85 -4.72
N ILE A 73 6.46 -15.68 -3.67
CA ILE A 73 7.61 -16.54 -3.34
C ILE A 73 7.91 -17.52 -4.48
N ASP A 74 6.89 -18.16 -5.06
CA ASP A 74 7.06 -19.06 -6.21
C ASP A 74 7.69 -18.33 -7.40
N TYR A 75 7.36 -17.05 -7.60
CA TYR A 75 7.99 -16.23 -8.63
C TYR A 75 9.50 -16.04 -8.36
N LEU A 76 9.93 -15.84 -7.11
CA LEU A 76 11.35 -15.80 -6.76
C LEU A 76 12.03 -17.13 -7.08
N ILE A 77 11.43 -18.24 -6.67
CA ILE A 77 11.97 -19.59 -6.87
C ILE A 77 12.08 -19.92 -8.36
N ARG A 78 11.03 -19.66 -9.15
CA ARG A 78 11.05 -19.86 -10.62
C ARG A 78 12.10 -19.00 -11.33
N SER A 79 12.43 -17.84 -10.76
CA SER A 79 13.45 -16.94 -11.29
C SER A 79 14.87 -17.31 -10.84
N ASN A 80 15.04 -18.45 -10.13
CA ASN A 80 16.30 -18.87 -9.51
C ASN A 80 16.90 -17.84 -8.55
N TRP A 81 16.05 -17.05 -7.89
CA TRP A 81 16.48 -16.10 -6.86
C TRP A 81 16.36 -16.71 -5.48
N ILE A 82 17.28 -16.33 -4.59
CA ILE A 82 17.38 -16.88 -3.25
C ILE A 82 16.52 -16.02 -2.31
N PRO A 83 15.44 -16.58 -1.73
CA PRO A 83 14.58 -15.85 -0.81
C PRO A 83 15.27 -15.63 0.55
N CYS A 84 15.00 -14.50 1.17
CA CYS A 84 15.49 -14.16 2.51
C CYS A 84 14.45 -13.31 3.25
N LEU A 85 14.37 -13.43 4.57
CA LEU A 85 13.49 -12.64 5.40
C LEU A 85 14.29 -11.61 6.19
N GLU A 86 13.72 -10.42 6.32
CA GLU A 86 14.23 -9.37 7.19
C GLU A 86 13.11 -8.81 8.05
N PHE A 87 13.46 -8.38 9.26
CA PHE A 87 12.51 -7.83 10.21
C PHE A 87 13.10 -6.61 10.93
N SER A 88 12.23 -5.68 11.30
CA SER A 88 12.61 -4.46 12.03
C SER A 88 11.44 -3.90 12.81
N LYS A 89 11.71 -3.32 13.98
CA LYS A 89 10.72 -2.53 14.73
C LYS A 89 10.50 -1.17 14.10
N VAL A 90 11.54 -0.62 13.47
CA VAL A 90 11.52 0.67 12.77
C VAL A 90 11.28 0.40 11.28
N GLY A 91 10.08 0.72 10.80
CA GLY A 91 9.66 0.38 9.44
C GLY A 91 10.11 1.34 8.34
N PHE A 92 10.74 2.47 8.67
CA PHE A 92 11.02 3.54 7.70
C PHE A 92 12.44 4.08 7.85
N VAL A 93 12.94 4.64 6.75
CA VAL A 93 14.23 5.33 6.73
C VAL A 93 14.19 6.62 7.54
N TYR A 94 15.32 6.96 8.13
CA TYR A 94 15.54 8.21 8.86
C TYR A 94 16.97 8.72 8.60
N ARG A 95 17.33 9.86 9.19
CA ARG A 95 18.65 10.49 9.01
C ARG A 95 19.17 11.04 10.33
N GLU A 96 19.99 10.24 11.01
CA GLU A 96 20.64 10.57 12.27
C GLU A 96 22.14 10.79 12.06
N ASN A 97 22.82 9.85 11.39
CA ASN A 97 24.29 9.83 11.35
C ASN A 97 24.90 10.75 10.29
N SER A 98 24.22 10.94 9.16
CA SER A 98 24.68 11.84 8.09
C SER A 98 23.53 12.36 7.24
N ARG A 99 23.76 13.52 6.59
CA ARG A 99 22.85 14.13 5.62
C ARG A 99 23.45 14.28 4.22
N SER A 100 24.59 13.65 3.95
CA SER A 100 25.20 13.63 2.61
C SER A 100 24.28 12.98 1.56
N PRO A 101 24.41 13.34 0.26
CA PRO A 101 23.64 12.71 -0.81
C PRO A 101 23.80 11.18 -0.82
N GLY A 102 22.70 10.45 -0.93
CA GLY A 102 22.68 8.97 -0.96
C GLY A 102 22.79 8.28 0.40
N TYR A 103 22.98 9.03 1.50
CA TYR A 103 23.02 8.47 2.84
C TYR A 103 21.67 8.58 3.57
N TYR A 104 21.19 7.41 4.02
CA TYR A 104 19.99 7.24 4.83
C TYR A 104 20.19 6.10 5.84
N ASP A 105 19.72 6.31 7.06
CA ASP A 105 19.66 5.31 8.12
C ASP A 105 18.34 4.50 8.01
N GLY A 106 18.30 3.31 8.59
CA GLY A 106 17.11 2.45 8.56
C GLY A 106 16.81 1.76 7.22
N ARG A 107 17.73 1.81 6.25
CA ARG A 107 17.63 1.03 4.99
C ARG A 107 17.74 -0.47 5.23
N TYR A 108 18.71 -0.87 6.04
CA TYR A 108 18.96 -2.25 6.43
C TYR A 108 18.07 -2.62 7.61
N TRP A 109 17.47 -3.81 7.52
CA TRP A 109 16.72 -4.44 8.61
C TRP A 109 17.51 -5.66 9.10
N THR A 110 17.07 -6.26 10.21
CA THR A 110 17.76 -7.42 10.79
C THR A 110 17.40 -8.67 9.97
N MET A 111 18.42 -9.42 9.54
CA MET A 111 18.22 -10.67 8.82
C MET A 111 17.62 -11.74 9.74
N TRP A 112 16.58 -12.43 9.25
CA TRP A 112 16.02 -13.60 9.90
C TRP A 112 16.77 -14.85 9.42
N LYS A 113 17.54 -15.46 10.33
CA LYS A 113 18.41 -16.61 10.05
C LYS A 113 19.37 -16.29 8.87
N LEU A 114 19.25 -17.00 7.76
CA LEU A 114 20.10 -16.88 6.57
C LEU A 114 19.24 -16.95 5.30
N PRO A 115 19.74 -16.46 4.15
CA PRO A 115 19.09 -16.69 2.86
C PRO A 115 18.86 -18.19 2.64
N MET A 116 17.69 -18.56 2.13
CA MET A 116 17.25 -19.95 2.01
C MET A 116 17.80 -20.58 0.73
N PHE A 117 19.11 -20.81 0.69
CA PHE A 117 19.80 -21.43 -0.45
C PHE A 117 19.23 -22.80 -0.79
N GLY A 118 18.97 -23.05 -2.08
CA GLY A 118 18.42 -24.32 -2.55
C GLY A 118 16.96 -24.56 -2.19
N CYS A 119 16.24 -23.56 -1.66
CA CYS A 119 14.82 -23.66 -1.39
C CYS A 119 14.03 -23.80 -2.70
N THR A 120 13.18 -24.84 -2.76
CA THR A 120 12.33 -25.15 -3.92
C THR A 120 10.84 -25.11 -3.59
N ASP A 121 10.50 -24.90 -2.33
CA ASP A 121 9.12 -24.91 -1.83
C ASP A 121 8.79 -23.60 -1.11
N SER A 122 7.81 -22.87 -1.62
CA SER A 122 7.37 -21.60 -1.05
C SER A 122 6.76 -21.74 0.34
N ILE A 123 6.21 -22.91 0.66
CA ILE A 123 5.65 -23.19 1.99
C ILE A 123 6.75 -23.12 3.05
N GLN A 124 7.98 -23.54 2.74
CA GLN A 124 9.12 -23.42 3.67
C GLN A 124 9.41 -21.96 4.03
N VAL A 125 9.39 -21.07 3.04
CA VAL A 125 9.59 -19.62 3.25
C VAL A 125 8.45 -19.03 4.07
N TYR A 126 7.20 -19.44 3.78
CA TYR A 126 6.04 -19.01 4.55
C TYR A 126 6.07 -19.50 6.01
N ASN A 127 6.53 -20.72 6.27
CA ASN A 127 6.71 -21.23 7.63
C ASN A 127 7.75 -20.41 8.40
N GLN A 128 8.83 -19.98 7.74
CA GLN A 128 9.80 -19.08 8.34
C GLN A 128 9.23 -17.70 8.65
N LEU A 129 8.31 -17.19 7.81
CA LEU A 129 7.56 -15.97 8.09
C LEU A 129 6.70 -16.12 9.36
N GLU A 130 5.97 -17.23 9.49
CA GLU A 130 5.15 -17.48 10.69
C GLU A 130 6.01 -17.66 11.96
N GLU A 131 7.15 -18.34 11.88
CA GLU A 131 8.12 -18.42 12.98
C GLU A 131 8.63 -17.03 13.41
N CYS A 132 8.99 -16.18 12.43
CA CYS A 132 9.45 -14.82 12.68
C CYS A 132 8.35 -13.96 13.32
N LYS A 133 7.12 -14.04 12.81
CA LYS A 133 5.94 -13.35 13.38
C LYS A 133 5.68 -13.78 14.83
N LYS A 134 5.84 -15.07 15.14
CA LYS A 134 5.64 -15.59 16.49
C LYS A 134 6.72 -15.09 17.46
N ALA A 135 7.96 -15.01 17.00
CA ALA A 135 9.08 -14.51 17.81
C ALA A 135 9.02 -12.98 18.02
N TYR A 136 8.59 -12.24 16.99
CA TYR A 136 8.60 -10.78 16.94
C TYR A 136 7.24 -10.23 16.42
N PRO A 137 6.16 -10.31 17.23
CA PRO A 137 4.82 -9.92 16.79
C PRO A 137 4.65 -8.41 16.56
N ASP A 138 5.50 -7.60 17.16
CA ASP A 138 5.50 -6.14 17.10
C ASP A 138 6.49 -5.56 16.06
N TYR A 139 6.96 -6.40 15.14
CA TYR A 139 7.94 -6.04 14.11
C TYR A 139 7.33 -6.12 12.70
N TYR A 140 7.83 -5.28 11.79
CA TYR A 140 7.59 -5.44 10.36
C TYR A 140 8.45 -6.56 9.82
N ILE A 141 7.93 -7.33 8.87
CA ILE A 141 8.67 -8.41 8.22
C ILE A 141 8.50 -8.28 6.71
N ARG A 142 9.61 -8.32 5.98
CA ARG A 142 9.66 -8.27 4.51
C ARG A 142 10.37 -9.49 3.96
N ILE A 143 10.01 -9.87 2.74
CA ILE A 143 10.67 -10.92 1.97
C ILE A 143 11.49 -10.27 0.87
N LEU A 144 12.72 -10.75 0.72
CA LEU A 144 13.70 -10.31 -0.26
C LEU A 144 14.02 -11.46 -1.21
N GLY A 145 14.47 -11.13 -2.41
CA GLY A 145 15.01 -12.09 -3.37
C GLY A 145 16.36 -11.60 -3.91
N PHE A 146 17.38 -12.44 -3.80
CA PHE A 146 18.73 -12.14 -4.27
C PHE A 146 19.07 -12.94 -5.53
N ASP A 147 19.67 -12.24 -6.50
CA ASP A 147 20.24 -12.84 -7.70
C ASP A 147 21.77 -12.88 -7.54
N ASN A 148 22.32 -14.09 -7.41
CA ASN A 148 23.74 -14.31 -7.23
C ASN A 148 24.55 -14.08 -8.53
N VAL A 149 23.92 -14.18 -9.70
CA VAL A 149 24.59 -13.93 -11.00
C VAL A 149 24.78 -12.43 -11.18
N ARG A 150 23.72 -11.65 -10.95
CA ARG A 150 23.77 -10.18 -11.05
C ARG A 150 24.34 -9.49 -9.81
N GLN A 151 24.47 -10.21 -8.70
CA GLN A 151 24.92 -9.71 -7.39
C GLN A 151 24.05 -8.54 -6.87
N VAL A 152 22.74 -8.64 -7.07
CA VAL A 152 21.80 -7.61 -6.63
C VAL A 152 20.61 -8.22 -5.92
N GLN A 153 20.00 -7.41 -5.05
CA GLN A 153 18.67 -7.69 -4.55
C GLN A 153 17.65 -7.33 -5.64
N CYS A 154 16.95 -8.34 -6.16
CA CYS A 154 15.97 -8.18 -7.24
C CYS A 154 14.56 -7.90 -6.73
N VAL A 155 14.23 -8.36 -5.52
CA VAL A 155 12.88 -8.24 -4.96
C VAL A 155 12.92 -7.76 -3.51
N SER A 156 11.92 -6.95 -3.15
CA SER A 156 11.58 -6.58 -1.78
C SER A 156 10.09 -6.31 -1.72
N PHE A 157 9.35 -7.01 -0.86
CA PHE A 157 7.96 -6.67 -0.55
C PHE A 157 7.64 -6.97 0.90
N ILE A 158 6.70 -6.21 1.47
CA ILE A 158 6.24 -6.40 2.84
C ILE A 158 5.39 -7.67 2.94
N ALA A 159 5.65 -8.50 3.94
CA ALA A 159 4.96 -9.76 4.19
C ALA A 159 4.10 -9.71 5.47
N TYR A 160 4.51 -8.91 6.46
CA TYR A 160 3.76 -8.70 7.69
C TYR A 160 3.94 -7.28 8.23
N LYS A 161 2.84 -6.73 8.75
CA LYS A 161 2.80 -5.46 9.48
C LYS A 161 2.26 -5.72 10.89
N PRO A 162 2.87 -5.19 11.95
CA PRO A 162 2.39 -5.37 13.31
C PRO A 162 1.05 -4.63 13.52
N PRO A 163 0.19 -5.11 14.43
CA PRO A 163 -1.10 -4.46 14.69
C PRO A 163 -0.91 -3.01 15.15
N GLY A 164 -1.74 -2.11 14.62
CA GLY A 164 -1.69 -0.67 14.96
C GLY A 164 -0.67 0.16 14.16
N SER A 165 0.08 -0.43 13.23
CA SER A 165 1.08 0.28 12.42
C SER A 165 0.54 1.15 11.27
N GLY A 166 -0.78 1.24 11.09
CA GLY A 166 -1.39 1.85 9.90
C GLY A 166 -1.40 0.89 8.71
N ASN A 167 -2.29 1.13 7.74
CA ASN A 167 -2.60 0.17 6.68
C ASN A 167 -1.46 -0.12 5.70
#